data_AF-A0A8H6YQG4-F1
#
_entry.id   AF-A0A8H6YQG4-F1
#
_cell.length_a   1.000
_cell.length_b   1.000
_cell.length_c   1.000
_cell.angle_alpha   90.00
_cell.angle_beta   90.00
_cell.angle_gamma   90.00
#
_symmetry.space_group_name_H-M   'P 1'
#
loop_
_entity.id
_entity.type
_entity.pdbx_description
1 polymer ?
#
loop_
_entity_poly.entity_id
_entity_poly.type
_entity_poly.pdbx_seq_one_letter_code
_entity_poly.pdbx_strand_id
1 'polypeptide(L)'
;MPNTTDSLYDNFLDRLATDSQWSERDESRILEPFSYITAHPGKDIRTQFIESFNLWLDVPVEKTKVIGSLVNMLHTASLLVDDIEDNSTLRRGVPVAHKIYGIPQTINTANYVYFLAFQKLFSLREDTDHDLDAIITTELVALHRGQGLDLLWRDCLECPTEDEYVDMVNNKTGGLLRIGIKLMMAMARSNIGVNYVPFVNLIGVYFQIRDDLMNLSSVDYTTNKGFAEDLTEGKFSFPVIHAINKDKNNRQIINVLQKRPTTPTLKLHTIEYLRNTTRSFHYTLGVLGALETQIRMEITRLGGNAGLEKLMDRLHVDPTTAQ
;
A
#
# COMPACT_ATOMS: atom_id res chain seq x y z
N MET A 1 5.44 -48.83 45.62
CA MET A 1 5.99 -47.79 44.72
C MET A 1 5.37 -48.01 43.35
N PRO A 2 4.43 -47.17 42.88
CA PRO A 2 3.93 -47.25 41.52
C PRO A 2 4.86 -46.43 40.61
N ASN A 3 5.63 -47.14 39.80
CA ASN A 3 6.38 -46.58 38.68
C ASN A 3 5.51 -46.72 37.42
N THR A 4 4.76 -45.68 37.09
CA THR A 4 4.21 -45.48 35.75
C THR A 4 4.31 -44.00 35.44
N THR A 5 5.50 -43.60 34.98
CA THR A 5 5.63 -42.39 34.17
C THR A 5 4.92 -42.69 32.85
N ASP A 6 3.62 -42.42 32.77
CA ASP A 6 2.93 -42.35 31.48
C ASP A 6 3.72 -41.36 30.63
N SER A 7 4.30 -41.84 29.54
CA SER A 7 5.07 -41.02 28.63
C SER A 7 4.12 -39.98 28.02
N LEU A 8 4.66 -38.79 27.71
CA LEU A 8 3.91 -37.72 27.05
C LEU A 8 3.16 -38.22 25.80
N TYR A 9 3.69 -39.27 25.17
CA TYR A 9 3.24 -39.85 23.91
C TYR A 9 2.27 -41.03 24.07
N ASP A 10 2.04 -41.53 25.29
CA ASP A 10 1.26 -42.77 25.49
C ASP A 10 -0.24 -42.56 25.23
N ASN A 11 -0.75 -41.33 25.46
CA ASN A 11 -2.11 -40.90 25.13
C ASN A 11 -2.11 -39.67 24.20
N PHE A 12 -1.20 -39.63 23.23
CA PHE A 12 -1.02 -38.46 22.37
C PHE A 12 -2.26 -38.15 21.51
N LEU A 13 -2.98 -39.19 21.06
CA LEU A 13 -4.20 -39.01 20.28
C LEU A 13 -5.30 -38.27 21.06
N ASP A 14 -5.51 -38.63 22.33
CA ASP A 14 -6.52 -37.98 23.19
C ASP A 14 -6.15 -36.51 23.47
N ARG A 15 -4.85 -36.20 23.57
CA ARG A 15 -4.36 -34.82 23.70
C ARG A 15 -4.54 -34.00 22.42
N LEU A 16 -4.31 -34.60 21.26
CA LEU A 16 -4.55 -33.96 19.98
C LEU A 16 -6.06 -33.83 19.67
N ALA A 17 -6.89 -34.68 20.27
CA ALA A 17 -8.35 -34.62 20.11
C ALA A 17 -8.99 -33.45 20.89
N THR A 18 -8.29 -32.88 21.86
CA THR A 18 -8.69 -31.63 22.51
C THR A 18 -8.06 -30.44 21.79
N ASP A 19 -8.86 -29.41 21.48
CA ASP A 19 -8.32 -28.17 20.92
C ASP A 19 -7.28 -27.57 21.89
N SER A 20 -6.07 -27.35 21.41
CA SER A 20 -5.05 -26.64 22.17
C SER A 20 -5.53 -25.20 22.40
N GLN A 21 -5.55 -24.75 23.65
CA GLN A 21 -5.87 -23.36 23.94
C GLN A 21 -4.77 -22.44 23.41
N TRP A 22 -5.13 -21.57 22.47
CA TRP A 22 -4.24 -20.52 21.99
C TRP A 22 -4.12 -19.43 23.07
N SER A 23 -2.90 -19.14 23.51
CA SER A 23 -2.67 -18.20 24.61
C SER A 23 -2.50 -16.76 24.12
N GLU A 24 -2.97 -15.77 24.90
CA GLU A 24 -2.74 -14.34 24.60
C GLU A 24 -1.24 -14.01 24.48
N ARG A 25 -0.40 -14.74 25.23
CA ARG A 25 1.05 -14.62 25.15
C ARG A 25 1.56 -15.01 23.77
N ASP A 26 1.09 -16.13 23.23
CA ASP A 26 1.53 -16.59 21.91
C ASP A 26 0.98 -15.71 20.80
N GLU A 27 -0.28 -15.25 20.91
CA GLU A 27 -0.87 -14.26 20.01
C GLU A 27 -0.02 -12.98 19.93
N SER A 28 0.35 -12.42 21.09
CA SER A 28 1.19 -11.22 21.16
C SER A 28 2.56 -11.41 20.49
N ARG A 29 3.20 -12.56 20.72
CA ARG A 29 4.53 -12.89 20.16
C ARG A 29 4.51 -13.02 18.64
N ILE A 30 3.50 -13.67 18.08
CA ILE A 30 3.41 -13.80 16.62
C ILE A 30 3.01 -12.50 15.93
N LEU A 31 2.43 -11.53 16.67
CA LEU A 31 2.09 -10.21 16.17
C LEU A 31 3.20 -9.16 16.36
N GLU A 32 4.35 -9.50 16.96
CA GLU A 32 5.44 -8.56 17.21
C GLU A 32 5.86 -7.73 15.96
N PRO A 33 6.09 -8.32 14.76
CA PRO A 33 6.41 -7.53 13.55
C PRO A 33 5.34 -6.51 13.18
N PHE A 34 4.06 -6.86 13.35
CA PHE A 34 2.93 -5.97 13.05
C PHE A 34 2.81 -4.86 14.11
N SER A 35 2.92 -5.22 15.39
CA SER A 35 2.91 -4.28 16.50
C SER A 35 4.05 -3.27 16.41
N TYR A 36 5.23 -3.70 15.95
CA TYR A 36 6.39 -2.84 15.74
C TYR A 36 6.13 -1.74 14.70
N ILE A 37 5.58 -2.08 13.54
CA ILE A 37 5.29 -1.08 12.48
C ILE A 37 4.09 -0.20 12.84
N THR A 38 3.09 -0.74 13.55
CA THR A 38 1.94 0.07 13.99
C THR A 38 2.29 1.05 15.11
N ALA A 39 3.30 0.75 15.94
CA ALA A 39 3.80 1.66 16.98
C ALA A 39 4.45 2.94 16.42
N HIS A 40 4.82 2.95 15.13
CA HIS A 40 5.39 4.10 14.43
C HIS A 40 4.39 4.61 13.39
N PRO A 41 3.33 5.35 13.78
CA PRO A 41 2.25 5.72 12.88
C PRO A 41 2.72 6.62 11.73
N GLY A 42 2.18 6.40 10.54
CA GLY A 42 2.41 7.26 9.38
C GLY A 42 1.49 8.50 9.37
N LYS A 43 1.37 9.18 8.22
CA LYS A 43 0.58 10.42 8.03
C LYS A 43 -0.96 10.25 8.12
N ASP A 44 -1.42 9.10 8.60
CA ASP A 44 -2.82 8.71 8.79
C ASP A 44 -3.79 9.18 7.69
N ILE A 45 -3.42 8.94 6.43
CA ILE A 45 -4.20 9.36 5.26
C ILE A 45 -5.48 8.53 5.13
N ARG A 46 -5.42 7.24 5.48
CA ARG A 46 -6.54 6.28 5.30
C ARG A 46 -7.72 6.57 6.22
N THR A 47 -7.47 6.91 7.49
CA THR A 47 -8.54 7.27 8.43
C THR A 47 -9.25 8.52 7.95
N GLN A 48 -8.50 9.56 7.55
CA GLN A 48 -9.07 10.77 6.96
C GLN A 48 -9.86 10.48 5.68
N PHE A 49 -9.42 9.51 4.87
CA PHE A 49 -10.14 9.08 3.68
C PHE A 49 -11.49 8.48 4.05
N ILE A 50 -11.52 7.53 4.98
CA ILE A 50 -12.76 6.91 5.47
C ILE A 50 -13.69 7.98 6.07
N GLU A 51 -13.18 8.86 6.92
CA GLU A 51 -13.97 9.94 7.52
C GLU A 51 -14.56 10.87 6.44
N SER A 52 -13.77 11.23 5.44
CA SER A 52 -14.21 12.12 4.36
C SER A 52 -15.28 11.46 3.50
N PHE A 53 -15.12 10.19 3.13
CA PHE A 53 -16.18 9.47 2.41
C PHE A 53 -17.42 9.25 3.26
N ASN A 54 -17.29 9.18 4.59
CA ASN A 54 -18.44 9.03 5.46
C ASN A 54 -19.35 10.26 5.48
N LEU A 55 -18.82 11.45 5.13
CA LEU A 55 -19.64 12.65 4.91
C LEU A 55 -20.66 12.46 3.78
N TRP A 56 -20.37 11.57 2.82
CA TRP A 56 -21.29 11.24 1.74
C TRP A 56 -22.12 9.99 2.02
N LEU A 57 -21.52 8.97 2.62
CA LEU A 57 -22.13 7.64 2.75
C LEU A 57 -22.96 7.45 4.03
N ASP A 58 -22.72 8.26 5.06
CA ASP A 58 -23.41 8.19 6.37
C ASP A 58 -23.46 6.77 6.96
N VAL A 59 -22.31 6.08 6.92
CA VAL A 59 -22.15 4.73 7.47
C VAL A 59 -22.15 4.82 9.01
N PRO A 60 -22.81 3.88 9.73
CA PRO A 60 -22.83 3.89 11.19
C PRO A 60 -21.42 3.84 11.78
N VAL A 61 -21.19 4.61 12.85
CA VAL A 61 -19.86 4.74 13.50
C VAL A 61 -19.24 3.39 13.88
N GLU A 62 -20.04 2.44 14.37
CA GLU A 62 -19.52 1.12 14.73
C GLU A 62 -19.04 0.33 13.50
N LYS A 63 -19.70 0.52 12.35
CA LYS A 63 -19.30 -0.12 11.09
C LYS A 63 -18.09 0.58 10.47
N THR A 64 -18.00 1.91 10.52
CA THR A 64 -16.80 2.62 10.05
C THR A 64 -15.55 2.30 10.87
N LYS A 65 -15.67 2.08 12.18
CA LYS A 65 -14.57 1.59 13.02
C LYS A 65 -14.09 0.21 12.59
N VAL A 66 -15.01 -0.72 12.33
CA VAL A 66 -14.65 -2.07 11.86
C VAL A 66 -13.98 -2.00 10.49
N ILE A 67 -14.55 -1.25 9.55
CA ILE A 67 -13.98 -1.06 8.21
C ILE A 67 -12.60 -0.41 8.29
N GLY A 68 -12.44 0.64 9.10
CA GLY A 68 -11.15 1.32 9.30
C GLY A 68 -10.10 0.40 9.91
N SER A 69 -10.46 -0.38 10.93
CA SER A 69 -9.57 -1.38 11.53
C SER A 69 -9.14 -2.43 10.51
N LEU A 70 -10.09 -2.97 9.73
CA LEU A 70 -9.84 -3.96 8.68
C LEU A 70 -8.89 -3.41 7.61
N VAL A 71 -9.17 -2.23 7.06
CA VAL A 71 -8.34 -1.59 6.04
C VAL A 71 -6.92 -1.30 6.57
N ASN A 72 -6.81 -0.85 7.82
CA ASN A 72 -5.51 -0.59 8.43
C ASN A 72 -4.69 -1.88 8.65
N MET A 73 -5.35 -2.99 9.01
CA MET A 73 -4.70 -4.30 9.12
C MET A 73 -4.18 -4.78 7.76
N LEU A 74 -5.04 -4.77 6.73
CA LEU A 74 -4.65 -5.16 5.38
C LEU A 74 -3.49 -4.31 4.85
N HIS A 75 -3.58 -2.99 5.02
CA HIS A 75 -2.51 -2.09 4.58
C HIS A 75 -1.21 -2.31 5.33
N THR A 76 -1.25 -2.51 6.65
CA THR A 76 -0.02 -2.71 7.42
C THR A 76 0.60 -4.06 7.13
N ALA A 77 -0.22 -5.11 6.96
CA ALA A 77 0.24 -6.41 6.49
C ALA A 77 0.89 -6.32 5.11
N SER A 78 0.29 -5.57 4.17
CA SER A 78 0.88 -5.40 2.84
C SER A 78 2.23 -4.68 2.90
N LEU A 79 2.39 -3.67 3.78
CA LEU A 79 3.68 -3.00 3.96
C LEU A 79 4.78 -3.95 4.48
N LEU A 80 4.44 -4.89 5.37
CA LEU A 80 5.41 -5.87 5.87
C LEU A 80 5.93 -6.77 4.74
N VAL A 81 5.03 -7.19 3.83
CA VAL A 81 5.38 -8.01 2.66
C VAL A 81 6.15 -7.19 1.63
N ASP A 82 5.66 -6.00 1.28
CA ASP A 82 6.25 -5.07 0.30
C ASP A 82 7.68 -4.70 0.70
N ASP A 83 7.93 -4.33 1.96
CA ASP A 83 9.29 -4.01 2.45
C ASP A 83 10.26 -5.21 2.32
N ILE A 84 9.77 -6.45 2.35
CA ILE A 84 10.58 -7.65 2.09
C ILE A 84 10.81 -7.83 0.58
N GLU A 85 9.75 -7.74 -0.21
CA GLU A 85 9.77 -7.93 -1.67
C GLU A 85 10.67 -6.91 -2.36
N ASP A 86 10.72 -5.69 -1.83
CA ASP A 86 11.54 -4.57 -2.31
C ASP A 86 12.92 -4.50 -1.63
N ASN A 87 13.16 -5.35 -0.62
CA ASN A 87 14.37 -5.33 0.20
C ASN A 87 14.68 -3.92 0.75
N SER A 88 13.62 -3.23 1.20
CA SER A 88 13.70 -1.90 1.78
C SER A 88 14.55 -1.90 3.06
N THR A 89 15.05 -0.73 3.43
CA THR A 89 15.92 -0.56 4.60
C THR A 89 15.22 0.12 5.76
N LEU A 90 14.39 1.12 5.46
CA LEU A 90 13.68 1.93 6.43
C LEU A 90 12.19 2.01 6.08
N ARG A 91 11.36 2.10 7.12
CA ARG A 91 9.97 2.50 6.99
C ARG A 91 9.65 3.51 8.08
N ARG A 92 9.14 4.69 7.68
CA ARG A 92 8.77 5.78 8.60
C ARG A 92 9.94 6.18 9.53
N GLY A 93 11.17 6.14 8.99
CA GLY A 93 12.39 6.55 9.69
C GLY A 93 12.97 5.51 10.64
N VAL A 94 12.37 4.32 10.74
CA VAL A 94 12.86 3.21 11.56
C VAL A 94 13.21 1.99 10.70
N PRO A 95 14.08 1.07 11.15
CA PRO A 95 14.38 -0.15 10.41
C PRO A 95 13.12 -0.95 10.07
N VAL A 96 13.04 -1.51 8.87
CA VAL A 96 11.91 -2.38 8.49
C VAL A 96 11.86 -3.65 9.36
N ALA A 97 10.65 -4.17 9.60
CA ALA A 97 10.41 -5.27 10.54
C ALA A 97 11.26 -6.52 10.24
N HIS A 98 11.44 -6.86 8.96
CA HIS A 98 12.20 -8.05 8.57
C HIS A 98 13.70 -7.97 8.88
N LYS A 99 14.26 -6.77 9.11
CA LYS A 99 15.65 -6.59 9.58
C LYS A 99 15.78 -6.81 11.11
N ILE A 100 14.66 -6.79 11.84
CA ILE A 100 14.61 -7.01 13.30
C ILE A 100 14.20 -8.44 13.62
N TYR A 101 13.08 -8.89 13.06
CA TYR A 101 12.43 -10.17 13.36
C TYR A 101 12.80 -11.27 12.35
N GLY A 102 13.50 -10.91 11.28
CA GLY A 102 13.81 -11.82 10.18
C GLY A 102 12.66 -11.93 9.17
N ILE A 103 13.03 -12.32 7.95
CA ILE A 103 12.10 -12.51 6.83
C ILE A 103 11.02 -13.56 7.16
N PRO A 104 11.34 -14.77 7.66
CA PRO A 104 10.33 -15.82 7.84
C PRO A 104 9.22 -15.42 8.82
N GLN A 105 9.59 -14.82 9.96
CA GLN A 105 8.61 -14.38 10.95
C GLN A 105 7.75 -13.25 10.40
N THR A 106 8.36 -12.28 9.72
CA THR A 106 7.64 -11.12 9.17
C THR A 106 6.63 -11.52 8.10
N ILE A 107 6.98 -12.44 7.19
CA ILE A 107 6.05 -13.00 6.20
C ILE A 107 4.89 -13.71 6.90
N ASN A 108 5.19 -14.57 7.88
CA ASN A 108 4.16 -15.31 8.60
C ASN A 108 3.18 -14.37 9.33
N THR A 109 3.70 -13.36 10.02
CA THR A 109 2.88 -12.34 10.71
C THR A 109 2.01 -11.57 9.73
N ALA A 110 2.56 -11.12 8.59
CA ALA A 110 1.79 -10.38 7.60
C ALA A 110 0.63 -11.23 7.03
N ASN A 111 0.91 -12.47 6.65
CA ASN A 111 -0.09 -13.39 6.14
C ASN A 111 -1.15 -13.73 7.19
N TYR A 112 -0.74 -13.93 8.45
CA TYR A 112 -1.68 -14.13 9.55
C TYR A 112 -2.64 -12.95 9.73
N VAL A 113 -2.11 -11.73 9.67
CA VAL A 113 -2.92 -10.50 9.79
C VAL A 113 -3.91 -10.35 8.62
N TYR A 114 -3.58 -10.80 7.40
CA TYR A 114 -4.57 -10.85 6.32
C TYR A 114 -5.80 -11.69 6.69
N PHE A 115 -5.59 -12.86 7.31
CA PHE A 115 -6.69 -13.70 7.77
C PHE A 115 -7.44 -13.12 8.97
N LEU A 116 -6.74 -12.46 9.90
CA LEU A 116 -7.41 -11.73 10.99
C LEU A 116 -8.28 -10.58 10.47
N ALA A 117 -7.82 -9.86 9.44
CA ALA A 117 -8.60 -8.82 8.79
C ALA A 117 -9.85 -9.41 8.11
N PHE A 118 -9.71 -10.58 7.47
CA PHE A 118 -10.82 -11.32 6.89
C PHE A 118 -11.81 -11.80 7.97
N GLN A 119 -11.34 -12.27 9.12
CA GLN A 119 -12.19 -12.66 10.24
C GLN A 119 -13.02 -11.47 10.77
N LYS A 120 -12.44 -10.26 10.83
CA LYS A 120 -13.18 -9.05 11.22
C LYS A 120 -14.37 -8.73 10.31
N LEU A 121 -14.28 -9.10 9.03
CA LEU A 121 -15.36 -8.92 8.06
C LEU A 121 -16.65 -9.62 8.49
N PHE A 122 -16.56 -10.72 9.24
CA PHE A 122 -17.73 -11.52 9.59
C PHE A 122 -18.74 -10.73 10.42
N SER A 123 -18.27 -9.78 11.22
CA SER A 123 -19.11 -8.88 12.04
C SER A 123 -19.95 -7.88 11.22
N LEU A 124 -19.72 -7.80 9.91
CA LEU A 124 -20.41 -6.92 8.97
C LEU A 124 -21.42 -7.67 8.10
N ARG A 125 -21.39 -9.00 8.05
CA ARG A 125 -22.15 -9.80 7.06
C ARG A 125 -23.66 -9.73 7.27
N GLU A 126 -24.11 -9.65 8.51
CA GLU A 126 -25.55 -9.66 8.83
C GLU A 126 -26.23 -8.31 8.56
N ASP A 127 -25.46 -7.25 8.30
CA ASP A 127 -25.98 -5.90 8.13
C ASP A 127 -26.24 -5.50 6.67
N THR A 128 -25.98 -6.40 5.72
CA THR A 128 -26.07 -6.09 4.29
C THR A 128 -26.33 -7.33 3.44
N ASP A 129 -27.05 -7.15 2.33
CA ASP A 129 -27.24 -8.18 1.30
C ASP A 129 -26.07 -8.27 0.31
N HIS A 130 -25.09 -7.35 0.42
CA HIS A 130 -23.90 -7.36 -0.41
C HIS A 130 -22.96 -8.51 -0.06
N ASP A 131 -22.40 -9.15 -1.09
CA ASP A 131 -21.35 -10.17 -0.92
C ASP A 131 -20.01 -9.50 -0.54
N LEU A 132 -19.81 -9.32 0.77
CA LEU A 132 -18.60 -8.71 1.33
C LEU A 132 -17.36 -9.56 1.07
N ASP A 133 -17.51 -10.88 1.01
CA ASP A 133 -16.41 -11.80 0.75
C ASP A 133 -15.91 -11.63 -0.68
N ALA A 134 -16.82 -11.54 -1.65
CA ALA A 134 -16.48 -11.24 -3.05
C ALA A 134 -15.83 -9.86 -3.19
N ILE A 135 -16.29 -8.84 -2.46
CA ILE A 135 -15.68 -7.50 -2.47
C ILE A 135 -14.20 -7.58 -2.04
N ILE A 136 -13.92 -8.17 -0.88
CA ILE A 136 -12.55 -8.23 -0.36
C ILE A 136 -11.68 -9.13 -1.22
N THR A 137 -12.14 -10.33 -1.56
CA THR A 137 -11.32 -11.29 -2.32
C THR A 137 -10.97 -10.77 -3.71
N THR A 138 -11.92 -10.14 -4.41
CA THR A 138 -11.67 -9.53 -5.72
C THR A 138 -10.58 -8.46 -5.65
N GLU A 139 -10.63 -7.60 -4.65
CA GLU A 139 -9.65 -6.52 -4.51
C GLU A 139 -8.29 -6.98 -3.98
N LEU A 140 -8.25 -7.99 -3.12
CA LEU A 140 -6.99 -8.63 -2.71
C LEU A 140 -6.32 -9.35 -3.89
N VAL A 141 -7.09 -10.01 -4.75
CA VAL A 141 -6.56 -10.60 -5.99
C VAL A 141 -6.04 -9.50 -6.93
N ALA A 142 -6.77 -8.39 -7.08
CA ALA A 142 -6.31 -7.24 -7.86
C ALA A 142 -4.99 -6.68 -7.29
N LEU A 143 -4.89 -6.48 -5.98
CA LEU A 143 -3.67 -6.03 -5.31
C LEU A 143 -2.47 -6.91 -5.68
N HIS A 144 -2.60 -8.23 -5.55
CA HIS A 144 -1.51 -9.17 -5.87
C HIS A 144 -1.19 -9.23 -7.36
N ARG A 145 -2.17 -9.03 -8.25
CA ARG A 145 -1.91 -8.90 -9.70
C ARG A 145 -1.08 -7.66 -10.00
N GLY A 146 -1.41 -6.53 -9.38
CA GLY A 146 -0.63 -5.30 -9.50
C GLY A 146 0.79 -5.47 -8.96
N GLN A 147 0.92 -5.98 -7.73
CA GLN A 147 2.24 -6.27 -7.13
C GLN A 147 3.07 -7.22 -8.00
N GLY A 148 2.45 -8.30 -8.50
CA GLY A 148 3.13 -9.28 -9.34
C GLY A 148 3.68 -8.68 -10.64
N LEU A 149 2.95 -7.76 -11.27
CA LEU A 149 3.44 -7.04 -12.46
C LEU A 149 4.60 -6.10 -12.13
N ASP A 150 4.50 -5.34 -11.03
CA ASP A 150 5.57 -4.44 -10.56
C ASP A 150 6.87 -5.22 -10.33
N LEU A 151 6.78 -6.35 -9.63
CA LEU A 151 7.92 -7.25 -9.39
C LEU A 151 8.45 -7.89 -10.68
N LEU A 152 7.56 -8.36 -11.57
CA LEU A 152 7.92 -8.98 -12.84
C LEU A 152 8.73 -8.01 -13.70
N TRP A 153 8.24 -6.79 -13.90
CA TRP A 153 8.92 -5.77 -14.69
C TRP A 153 10.29 -5.45 -14.11
N ARG A 154 10.35 -5.20 -12.79
CA ARG A 154 11.58 -4.91 -12.04
C ARG A 154 12.61 -6.04 -12.19
N ASP A 155 12.20 -7.29 -12.02
CA ASP A 155 13.11 -8.44 -11.97
C ASP A 155 13.49 -8.96 -13.36
N CYS A 156 12.64 -8.75 -14.38
CA CYS A 156 12.94 -9.05 -15.78
C CYS A 156 13.56 -7.87 -16.56
N LEU A 157 13.68 -6.69 -15.94
CA LEU A 157 14.16 -5.44 -16.55
C LEU A 157 13.34 -5.03 -17.79
N GLU A 158 12.04 -5.27 -17.73
CA GLU A 158 11.09 -4.91 -18.77
C GLU A 158 10.40 -3.61 -18.38
N CYS A 159 10.75 -2.49 -19.03
CA CYS A 159 10.12 -1.21 -18.76
C CYS A 159 8.68 -1.22 -19.32
N PRO A 160 7.65 -1.01 -18.50
CA PRO A 160 6.28 -0.92 -18.99
C PRO A 160 6.04 0.38 -19.77
N THR A 161 4.95 0.41 -20.51
CA THR A 161 4.34 1.65 -21.01
C THR A 161 3.67 2.41 -19.86
N GLU A 162 3.33 3.68 -20.11
CA GLU A 162 2.62 4.50 -19.11
C GLU A 162 1.22 3.94 -18.81
N ASP A 163 0.51 3.46 -19.83
CA ASP A 163 -0.82 2.86 -19.67
C ASP A 163 -0.76 1.58 -18.83
N GLU A 164 0.20 0.69 -19.11
CA GLU A 164 0.43 -0.52 -18.31
C GLU A 164 0.77 -0.19 -16.86
N TYR A 165 1.60 0.82 -16.63
CA TYR A 165 1.89 1.30 -15.28
C TYR A 165 0.62 1.78 -14.56
N VAL A 166 -0.23 2.58 -15.23
CA VAL A 166 -1.49 3.06 -14.64
C VAL A 166 -2.41 1.90 -14.28
N ASP A 167 -2.53 0.89 -15.14
CA ASP A 167 -3.32 -0.32 -14.87
C ASP A 167 -2.76 -1.13 -13.69
N MET A 168 -1.43 -1.28 -13.62
CA MET A 168 -0.76 -1.94 -12.50
C MET A 168 -1.02 -1.18 -11.18
N VAL A 169 -0.85 0.14 -11.17
CA VAL A 169 -1.08 0.98 -10.00
C VAL A 169 -2.53 0.93 -9.56
N ASN A 170 -3.47 0.95 -10.51
CA ASN A 170 -4.88 0.82 -10.22
C ASN A 170 -5.20 -0.51 -9.54
N ASN A 171 -4.46 -1.57 -9.87
CA ASN A 171 -4.57 -2.87 -9.19
C ASN A 171 -3.88 -2.87 -7.81
N LYS A 172 -2.60 -2.50 -7.71
CA LYS A 172 -1.77 -2.50 -6.48
C LYS A 172 -2.29 -1.52 -5.41
N THR A 173 -2.29 -0.24 -5.72
CA THR A 173 -2.60 0.84 -4.76
C THR A 173 -4.09 1.14 -4.70
N GLY A 174 -4.78 1.05 -5.84
CA GLY A 174 -6.23 1.22 -5.91
C GLY A 174 -7.00 0.13 -5.17
N GLY A 175 -6.51 -1.12 -5.12
CA GLY A 175 -7.18 -2.25 -4.50
C GLY A 175 -7.53 -2.03 -3.02
N LEU A 176 -6.55 -1.63 -2.20
CA LEU A 176 -6.77 -1.38 -0.77
C LEU A 176 -7.75 -0.21 -0.52
N LEU A 177 -7.64 0.88 -1.29
CA LEU A 177 -8.56 2.01 -1.17
C LEU A 177 -9.98 1.61 -1.58
N ARG A 178 -10.11 0.81 -2.65
CA ARG A 178 -11.40 0.27 -3.11
C ARG A 178 -12.03 -0.66 -2.08
N ILE A 179 -11.27 -1.48 -1.35
CA ILE A 179 -11.83 -2.31 -0.26
C ILE A 179 -12.55 -1.41 0.74
N GLY A 180 -11.88 -0.38 1.27
CA GLY A 180 -12.49 0.53 2.24
C GLY A 180 -13.78 1.16 1.73
N ILE A 181 -13.74 1.76 0.54
CA ILE A 181 -14.90 2.47 -0.01
C ILE A 181 -16.01 1.53 -0.45
N LYS A 182 -15.71 0.34 -1.01
CA LYS A 182 -16.74 -0.66 -1.36
C LYS A 182 -17.45 -1.20 -0.13
N LEU A 183 -16.71 -1.48 0.95
CA LEU A 183 -17.32 -1.88 2.22
C LEU A 183 -18.18 -0.75 2.81
N MET A 184 -17.74 0.50 2.71
CA MET A 184 -18.55 1.65 3.15
C MET A 184 -19.82 1.81 2.30
N MET A 185 -19.72 1.70 0.97
CA MET A 185 -20.89 1.76 0.07
C MET A 185 -21.90 0.65 0.38
N ALA A 186 -21.42 -0.56 0.73
CA ALA A 186 -22.28 -1.67 1.14
C ALA A 186 -23.00 -1.45 2.48
N MET A 187 -22.58 -0.46 3.26
CA MET A 187 -23.12 -0.09 4.58
C MET A 187 -23.70 1.32 4.61
N ALA A 188 -23.86 1.95 3.46
CA ALA A 188 -24.25 3.35 3.34
C ALA A 188 -25.72 3.56 3.69
N ARG A 189 -26.02 4.68 4.36
CA ARG A 189 -27.38 5.16 4.61
C ARG A 189 -27.77 6.33 3.71
N SER A 190 -26.77 6.99 3.12
CA SER A 190 -26.91 8.11 2.21
C SER A 190 -26.15 7.85 0.90
N ASN A 191 -26.55 8.53 -0.17
CA ASN A 191 -25.95 8.37 -1.51
C ASN A 191 -25.91 6.91 -2.01
N ILE A 192 -26.92 6.13 -1.63
CA ILE A 192 -27.07 4.72 -2.05
C ILE A 192 -27.14 4.66 -3.58
N GLY A 193 -26.36 3.76 -4.19
CA GLY A 193 -26.29 3.58 -5.64
C GLY A 193 -25.29 4.49 -6.36
N VAL A 194 -24.66 5.46 -5.67
CA VAL A 194 -23.56 6.24 -6.25
C VAL A 194 -22.29 5.39 -6.27
N ASN A 195 -21.71 5.21 -7.45
CA ASN A 195 -20.46 4.47 -7.61
C ASN A 195 -19.25 5.39 -7.45
N TYR A 196 -18.58 5.28 -6.30
CA TYR A 196 -17.37 6.05 -5.99
C TYR A 196 -16.07 5.40 -6.52
N VAL A 197 -16.11 4.20 -7.09
CA VAL A 197 -14.91 3.46 -7.51
C VAL A 197 -14.04 4.22 -8.53
N PRO A 198 -14.59 4.83 -9.60
CA PRO A 198 -13.76 5.58 -10.56
C PRO A 198 -13.00 6.74 -9.90
N PHE A 199 -13.65 7.42 -8.95
CA PHE A 199 -13.04 8.52 -8.22
C PHE A 199 -11.93 8.03 -7.28
N VAL A 200 -12.15 6.91 -6.59
CA VAL A 200 -11.12 6.27 -5.75
C VAL A 200 -9.92 5.81 -6.58
N ASN A 201 -10.15 5.27 -7.79
CA ASN A 201 -9.08 4.88 -8.71
C ASN A 201 -8.24 6.09 -9.14
N LEU A 202 -8.89 7.19 -9.50
CA LEU A 202 -8.22 8.45 -9.86
C LEU A 202 -7.31 8.93 -8.72
N ILE A 203 -7.81 8.91 -7.49
CA ILE A 203 -7.05 9.27 -6.29
C ILE A 203 -5.88 8.28 -6.07
N GLY A 204 -6.11 6.98 -6.23
CA GLY A 204 -5.07 5.96 -6.09
C GLY A 204 -3.90 6.15 -7.07
N VAL A 205 -4.19 6.46 -8.33
CA VAL A 205 -3.17 6.76 -9.35
C VAL A 205 -2.41 8.04 -8.99
N TYR A 206 -3.10 9.10 -8.59
CA TYR A 206 -2.46 10.34 -8.13
C TYR A 206 -1.51 10.08 -6.95
N PHE A 207 -1.95 9.31 -5.95
CA PHE A 207 -1.13 8.97 -4.79
C PHE A 207 0.15 8.24 -5.16
N GLN A 208 0.08 7.26 -6.07
CA GLN A 208 1.25 6.47 -6.44
C GLN A 208 2.24 7.28 -7.27
N ILE A 209 1.78 8.02 -8.27
CA ILE A 209 2.65 8.89 -9.08
C ILE A 209 3.33 9.93 -8.19
N ARG A 210 2.61 10.46 -7.20
CA ARG A 210 3.16 11.37 -6.20
C ARG A 210 4.22 10.66 -5.35
N ASP A 211 3.95 9.46 -4.84
CA ASP A 211 4.90 8.71 -4.00
C ASP A 211 6.21 8.43 -4.75
N ASP A 212 6.09 8.01 -6.01
CA ASP A 212 7.20 7.77 -6.94
C ASP A 212 8.05 9.03 -7.18
N LEU A 213 7.42 10.19 -7.40
CA LEU A 213 8.15 11.45 -7.54
C LEU A 213 8.85 11.85 -6.24
N MET A 214 8.14 11.78 -5.11
CA MET A 214 8.66 12.16 -3.80
C MET A 214 9.83 11.26 -3.35
N ASN A 215 9.82 9.98 -3.72
CA ASN A 215 10.94 9.07 -3.44
C ASN A 215 12.27 9.61 -4.02
N LEU A 216 12.21 10.24 -5.20
CA LEU A 216 13.38 10.74 -5.91
C LEU A 216 13.74 12.21 -5.62
N SER A 217 12.84 12.99 -5.02
CA SER A 217 13.02 14.45 -4.87
C SER A 217 12.94 14.98 -3.43
N SER A 218 12.36 14.25 -2.48
CA SER A 218 12.05 14.77 -1.15
C SER A 218 13.08 14.39 -0.07
N VAL A 219 13.50 15.39 0.70
CA VAL A 219 14.36 15.20 1.90
C VAL A 219 13.60 14.45 3.00
N ASP A 220 12.31 14.71 3.18
CA ASP A 220 11.48 13.98 4.15
C ASP A 220 11.39 12.51 3.79
N TYR A 221 11.21 12.18 2.51
CA TYR A 221 11.21 10.79 2.04
C TYR A 221 12.57 10.14 2.25
N THR A 222 13.65 10.88 1.94
CA THR A 222 15.02 10.42 2.19
C THR A 222 15.23 10.03 3.66
N THR A 223 14.66 10.80 4.59
CA THR A 223 14.74 10.50 6.03
C THR A 223 13.89 9.30 6.44
N ASN A 224 12.73 9.10 5.79
CA ASN A 224 11.75 8.08 6.19
C ASN A 224 11.93 6.71 5.53
N LYS A 225 12.42 6.68 4.29
CA LYS A 225 12.56 5.49 3.44
C LYS A 225 14.02 5.23 3.04
N GLY A 226 14.81 6.29 2.96
CA GLY A 226 16.18 6.26 2.44
C GLY A 226 16.29 7.08 1.17
N PHE A 227 17.51 7.51 0.84
CA PHE A 227 17.76 8.37 -0.31
C PHE A 227 17.46 7.62 -1.63
N ALA A 228 16.43 8.04 -2.36
CA ALA A 228 16.02 7.45 -3.65
C ALA A 228 16.00 5.91 -3.61
N GLU A 229 15.22 5.37 -2.69
CA GLU A 229 15.09 3.93 -2.46
C GLU A 229 14.57 3.20 -3.70
N ASP A 230 13.66 3.80 -4.49
CA ASP A 230 13.13 3.22 -5.73
C ASP A 230 14.27 2.81 -6.70
N LEU A 231 15.38 3.57 -6.73
CA LEU A 231 16.55 3.24 -7.54
C LEU A 231 17.34 2.05 -6.97
N THR A 232 17.39 1.89 -5.65
CA THR A 232 17.96 0.70 -4.99
C THR A 232 17.09 -0.52 -5.21
N GLU A 233 15.78 -0.37 -5.19
CA GLU A 233 14.82 -1.44 -5.50
C GLU A 233 14.96 -1.88 -6.97
N GLY A 234 15.33 -0.95 -7.85
CA GLY A 234 15.36 -1.16 -9.30
C GLY A 234 13.99 -0.94 -9.94
N LYS A 235 13.09 -0.24 -9.24
CA LYS A 235 11.69 -0.06 -9.61
C LYS A 235 11.54 0.83 -10.84
N PHE A 236 10.59 0.46 -11.70
CA PHE A 236 10.14 1.31 -12.80
C PHE A 236 9.09 2.31 -12.31
N SER A 237 9.53 3.32 -11.57
CA SER A 237 8.64 4.39 -11.09
C SER A 237 8.19 5.32 -12.24
N PHE A 238 7.08 6.05 -12.08
CA PHE A 238 6.52 6.89 -13.14
C PHE A 238 7.54 7.84 -13.85
N PRO A 239 8.35 8.65 -13.14
CA PRO A 239 9.36 9.50 -13.81
C PRO A 239 10.46 8.68 -14.51
N VAL A 240 10.77 7.48 -14.02
CA VAL A 240 11.76 6.57 -14.62
C VAL A 240 11.22 5.98 -15.92
N ILE A 241 9.96 5.54 -15.95
CA ILE A 241 9.28 5.03 -17.15
C ILE A 241 9.25 6.08 -18.25
N HIS A 242 8.83 7.31 -17.93
CA HIS A 242 8.82 8.40 -18.90
C HIS A 242 10.23 8.65 -19.46
N ALA A 243 11.25 8.68 -18.61
CA ALA A 243 12.63 8.94 -19.03
C ALA A 243 13.16 7.87 -20.00
N ILE A 244 12.90 6.59 -19.72
CA ILE A 244 13.30 5.47 -20.58
C ILE A 244 12.57 5.55 -21.93
N ASN A 245 11.27 5.83 -21.91
CA ASN A 245 10.46 5.91 -23.14
C ASN A 245 10.80 7.14 -24.00
N LYS A 246 11.30 8.22 -23.40
CA LYS A 246 11.71 9.43 -24.11
C LYS A 246 12.99 9.25 -24.94
N ASP A 247 13.93 8.41 -24.48
CA ASP A 247 15.15 8.06 -25.21
C ASP A 247 15.43 6.57 -25.12
N LYS A 248 14.73 5.79 -25.96
CA LYS A 248 14.82 4.32 -25.99
C LYS A 248 16.21 3.79 -26.40
N ASN A 249 17.05 4.63 -27.00
CA ASN A 249 18.42 4.25 -27.38
C ASN A 249 19.40 4.38 -26.20
N ASN A 250 19.02 5.11 -25.15
CA ASN A 250 19.85 5.31 -23.98
C ASN A 250 19.53 4.30 -22.87
N ARG A 251 20.45 3.34 -22.71
CA ARG A 251 20.32 2.25 -21.71
C ARG A 251 20.81 2.63 -20.32
N GLN A 252 21.22 3.87 -20.08
CA GLN A 252 21.86 4.27 -18.82
C GLN A 252 20.93 4.03 -17.62
N ILE A 253 19.67 4.44 -17.70
CA ILE A 253 18.71 4.29 -16.59
C ILE A 253 18.48 2.81 -16.30
N ILE A 254 18.18 2.00 -17.32
CA ILE A 254 17.97 0.55 -17.17
C ILE A 254 19.20 -0.12 -16.53
N ASN A 255 20.41 0.26 -16.98
CA ASN A 255 21.65 -0.28 -16.40
C ASN A 255 21.88 0.15 -14.95
N VAL A 256 21.35 1.31 -14.51
CA VAL A 256 21.38 1.71 -13.10
C VAL A 256 20.38 0.90 -12.29
N LEU A 257 19.14 0.75 -12.78
CA LEU A 257 18.11 -0.05 -12.09
C LEU A 257 18.57 -1.51 -11.89
N GLN A 258 19.18 -2.11 -12.92
CA GLN A 258 19.76 -3.45 -12.83
C GLN A 258 20.83 -3.58 -11.73
N LYS A 259 21.61 -2.53 -11.49
CA LYS A 259 22.68 -2.53 -10.47
C LYS A 259 22.16 -2.36 -9.06
N ARG A 260 20.91 -1.91 -8.88
CA ARG A 260 20.31 -1.68 -7.55
C ARG A 260 21.24 -0.90 -6.61
N PRO A 261 21.72 0.30 -7.02
CA PRO A 261 22.77 1.00 -6.31
C PRO A 261 22.35 1.32 -4.87
N THR A 262 23.23 1.02 -3.91
CA THR A 262 23.08 1.44 -2.52
C THR A 262 23.81 2.75 -2.22
N THR A 263 24.81 3.11 -3.04
CA THR A 263 25.60 4.33 -2.86
C THR A 263 24.97 5.56 -3.54
N PRO A 264 25.20 6.78 -3.02
CA PRO A 264 24.57 7.98 -3.55
C PRO A 264 24.99 8.37 -4.97
N THR A 265 26.20 8.00 -5.41
CA THR A 265 26.79 8.51 -6.67
C THR A 265 25.93 8.19 -7.90
N LEU A 266 25.53 6.92 -8.07
CA LEU A 266 24.68 6.53 -9.19
C LEU A 266 23.25 7.08 -9.07
N LYS A 267 22.75 7.19 -7.83
CA LYS A 267 21.42 7.76 -7.55
C LYS A 267 21.35 9.23 -7.93
N LEU A 268 22.29 10.04 -7.46
CA LEU A 268 22.40 11.48 -7.77
C LEU A 268 22.51 11.70 -9.27
N HIS A 269 23.41 10.98 -9.94
CA HIS A 269 23.58 11.07 -11.39
C HIS A 269 22.29 10.74 -12.15
N THR A 270 21.56 9.71 -11.73
CA THR A 270 20.29 9.31 -12.35
C THR A 270 19.22 10.37 -12.10
N ILE A 271 19.10 10.89 -10.88
CA ILE A 271 18.14 11.96 -10.54
C ILE A 271 18.41 13.22 -11.37
N GLU A 272 19.67 13.65 -11.50
CA GLU A 272 20.05 14.79 -12.34
C GLU A 272 19.69 14.55 -13.81
N TYR A 273 19.91 13.34 -14.32
CA TYR A 273 19.53 12.97 -15.69
C TYR A 273 18.01 12.97 -15.91
N LEU A 274 17.24 12.46 -14.93
CA LEU A 274 15.77 12.51 -14.92
C LEU A 274 15.26 13.95 -14.91
N ARG A 275 15.88 14.81 -14.10
CA ARG A 275 15.47 16.21 -13.91
C ARG A 275 15.85 17.10 -15.08
N ASN A 276 17.12 17.09 -15.48
CA ASN A 276 17.69 18.10 -16.38
C ASN A 276 17.68 17.67 -17.84
N THR A 277 17.92 16.39 -18.12
CA THR A 277 18.05 15.89 -19.50
C THR A 277 16.71 15.42 -20.06
N THR A 278 16.07 14.45 -19.41
CA THR A 278 14.79 13.90 -19.89
C THR A 278 13.59 14.75 -19.48
N ARG A 279 13.76 15.71 -18.55
CA ARG A 279 12.68 16.57 -18.03
C ARG A 279 11.51 15.76 -17.45
N SER A 280 11.81 14.58 -16.91
CA SER A 280 10.79 13.64 -16.43
C SER A 280 10.11 14.13 -15.17
N PHE A 281 10.82 14.86 -14.30
CA PHE A 281 10.20 15.48 -13.10
C PHE A 281 9.15 16.53 -13.49
N HIS A 282 9.45 17.36 -14.48
CA HIS A 282 8.51 18.34 -15.01
C HIS A 282 7.29 17.67 -15.66
N TYR A 283 7.51 16.60 -16.44
CA TYR A 283 6.42 15.80 -17.00
C TYR A 283 5.51 15.23 -15.90
N THR A 284 6.09 14.58 -14.89
CA THR A 284 5.35 14.00 -13.75
C THR A 284 4.53 15.05 -13.00
N LEU A 285 5.08 16.25 -12.78
CA LEU A 285 4.34 17.36 -12.15
C LEU A 285 3.18 17.86 -13.00
N GLY A 286 3.35 17.91 -14.33
CA GLY A 286 2.24 18.23 -15.25
C GLY A 286 1.11 17.21 -15.17
N VAL A 287 1.44 15.92 -15.12
CA VAL A 287 0.47 14.83 -14.93
C VAL A 287 -0.22 14.94 -13.57
N LEU A 288 0.52 15.15 -12.49
CA LEU A 288 -0.05 15.34 -11.15
C LEU A 288 -1.01 16.54 -11.09
N GLY A 289 -0.66 17.67 -11.70
CA GLY A 289 -1.54 18.85 -11.77
C GLY A 289 -2.83 18.59 -12.56
N ALA A 290 -2.75 17.83 -13.66
CA ALA A 290 -3.92 17.43 -14.43
C ALA A 290 -4.84 16.48 -13.63
N LEU A 291 -4.26 15.50 -12.94
CA LEU A 291 -5.01 14.56 -12.09
C LEU A 291 -5.62 15.28 -10.88
N GLU A 292 -4.90 16.19 -10.22
CA GLU A 292 -5.42 16.99 -9.12
C GLU A 292 -6.62 17.84 -9.55
N THR A 293 -6.54 18.45 -10.74
CA THR A 293 -7.66 19.22 -11.32
C THR A 293 -8.89 18.33 -11.51
N GLN A 294 -8.72 17.14 -12.07
CA GLN A 294 -9.80 16.16 -12.25
C GLN A 294 -10.38 15.71 -10.90
N ILE A 295 -9.54 15.47 -9.90
CA ILE A 295 -9.97 15.11 -8.54
C ILE A 295 -10.85 16.21 -7.95
N ARG A 296 -10.42 17.48 -8.02
CA ARG A 296 -11.18 18.61 -7.47
C ARG A 296 -12.51 18.85 -8.21
N MET A 297 -12.51 18.69 -9.53
CA MET A 297 -13.74 18.71 -10.34
C MET A 297 -14.69 17.59 -9.91
N GLU A 298 -14.18 16.38 -9.68
CA GLU A 298 -14.98 15.23 -9.28
C GLU A 298 -15.55 15.38 -7.87
N ILE A 299 -14.79 15.95 -6.93
CA ILE A 299 -15.29 16.34 -5.60
C ILE A 299 -16.48 17.30 -5.75
N THR A 300 -16.35 18.33 -6.59
CA THR A 300 -17.42 19.29 -6.85
C THR A 300 -18.64 18.62 -7.48
N ARG A 301 -18.42 17.76 -8.48
CA ARG A 301 -19.48 17.00 -9.18
C ARG A 301 -20.26 16.09 -8.24
N LEU A 302 -19.60 15.52 -7.23
CA LEU A 302 -20.18 14.64 -6.22
C LEU A 302 -20.83 15.40 -5.04
N GLY A 303 -20.96 16.73 -5.14
CA GLY A 303 -21.65 17.56 -4.14
C GLY A 303 -20.74 18.24 -3.12
N GLY A 304 -19.43 18.24 -3.34
CA GLY A 304 -18.43 18.86 -2.46
C GLY A 304 -18.04 17.96 -1.28
N ASN A 305 -16.79 18.10 -0.81
CA ASN A 305 -16.28 17.35 0.35
C ASN A 305 -15.05 18.05 0.95
N ALA A 306 -15.28 18.82 2.02
CA ALA A 306 -14.22 19.59 2.68
C ALA A 306 -13.07 18.72 3.21
N GLY A 307 -13.35 17.46 3.62
CA GLY A 307 -12.34 16.52 4.08
C GLY A 307 -11.38 16.12 2.96
N LEU A 308 -11.93 15.77 1.78
CA LEU A 308 -11.13 15.44 0.60
C LEU A 308 -10.41 16.65 0.02
N GLU A 309 -11.02 17.83 0.01
CA GLU A 309 -10.37 19.07 -0.43
C GLU A 309 -9.12 19.36 0.42
N LYS A 310 -9.26 19.32 1.75
CA LYS A 310 -8.15 19.51 2.68
C LYS A 310 -7.08 18.43 2.52
N LEU A 311 -7.48 17.19 2.22
CA LEU A 311 -6.54 16.11 1.94
C LEU A 311 -5.74 16.41 0.66
N MET A 312 -6.40 16.88 -0.41
CA MET A 312 -5.72 17.27 -1.65
C MET A 312 -4.77 18.45 -1.45
N ASP A 313 -5.15 19.45 -0.66
CA ASP A 313 -4.25 20.58 -0.35
C ASP A 313 -2.97 20.13 0.34
N ARG A 314 -3.06 19.16 1.27
CA ARG A 314 -1.90 18.56 1.93
C ARG A 314 -1.02 17.73 0.99
N LEU A 315 -1.61 17.16 -0.05
CA LEU A 315 -0.93 16.28 -0.99
C LEU A 315 -0.47 17.00 -2.25
N HIS A 316 -0.82 18.27 -2.41
CA HIS A 316 -0.34 19.11 -3.47
C HIS A 316 1.19 19.05 -3.53
N VAL A 317 1.73 18.93 -4.73
CA VAL A 317 3.17 18.97 -4.97
C VAL A 317 3.49 20.28 -5.66
N ASP A 318 4.28 21.11 -5.01
CA ASP A 318 4.66 22.41 -5.56
C ASP A 318 5.45 22.22 -6.86
N PRO A 319 5.08 22.91 -7.96
CA PRO A 319 5.81 22.86 -9.23
C PRO A 319 7.30 23.18 -9.12
N THR A 320 7.73 23.94 -8.09
CA THR A 320 9.14 24.22 -7.79
C THR A 320 9.94 22.97 -7.42
N THR A 321 9.28 21.86 -7.07
CA THR A 321 9.92 20.55 -6.86
C THR A 321 10.64 20.03 -8.12
N ALA A 322 10.33 20.58 -9.30
CA ALA A 322 11.03 20.26 -10.55
C ALA A 322 12.43 20.89 -10.67
N GLN A 323 12.73 21.93 -9.87
CA GLN A 323 13.98 22.69 -9.90
C GLN A 323 15.05 21.96 -9.06
#